data_AF-A0A1F4NW23-F1
#
_entry.id   AF-A0A1F4NW23-F1
#
_cell.length_a   1.000
_cell.length_b   1.000
_cell.length_c   1.000
_cell.angle_alpha   90.00
_cell.angle_beta   90.00
_cell.angle_gamma   90.00
#
_symmetry.space_group_name_H-M   'P 1'
#
loop_
_entity.id
_entity.type
_entity.pdbx_description
1 polymer ?
#
loop_
_entity_poly.entity_id
_entity_poly.type
_entity_poly.pdbx_seq_one_letter_code
_entity_poly.pdbx_strand_id
1 'polypeptide(L)'
;MPTAPIIKNLQPIDHASAQGPQKEILDLALKQVGFIPNMYANMANAPAMLSTYLHGYALFRSESGFSATEQEVVFLAVSQYNGCNYCTAAHSMIADKMSGVPKDVLQAIRAHQPIPDAKLAALAAMAVEMVAKHGQPNRAVVQAFLNAGYQERDLLYIVLASAVKALSNYSNQAFGTTVDEKFAAYKVD
;
A
#
# COMPACT_ATOMS: atom_id res chain seq x y z
N MET A 1 -17.27 4.55 7.37
CA MET A 1 -17.94 5.16 6.20
C MET A 1 -16.87 5.83 5.35
N PRO A 2 -16.74 5.50 4.06
CA PRO A 2 -15.82 6.21 3.19
C PRO A 2 -16.20 7.69 3.19
N THR A 3 -15.23 8.55 3.50
CA THR A 3 -15.40 10.00 3.42
C THR A 3 -15.67 10.38 1.96
N ALA A 4 -16.61 11.30 1.74
CA ALA A 4 -16.92 11.78 0.39
C ALA A 4 -15.64 12.31 -0.31
N PRO A 5 -15.48 12.10 -1.63
CA PRO A 5 -14.33 12.60 -2.37
C PRO A 5 -14.13 14.10 -2.17
N ILE A 6 -12.89 14.51 -1.90
CA ILE A 6 -12.53 15.94 -1.78
C ILE A 6 -12.05 16.51 -3.12
N ILE A 7 -11.49 15.67 -4.00
CA ILE A 7 -11.20 16.02 -5.38
C ILE A 7 -12.46 15.78 -6.20
N LYS A 8 -13.06 16.85 -6.70
CA LYS A 8 -14.37 16.81 -7.39
C LYS A 8 -14.28 17.07 -8.89
N ASN A 9 -13.24 17.77 -9.33
CA ASN A 9 -13.17 18.31 -10.70
C ASN A 9 -12.15 17.56 -11.58
N LEU A 10 -11.12 16.95 -10.99
CA LEU A 10 -10.16 16.15 -11.75
C LEU A 10 -10.82 14.80 -12.07
N GLN A 11 -10.77 14.43 -13.35
CA GLN A 11 -11.24 13.13 -13.81
C GLN A 11 -10.07 12.14 -13.90
N PRO A 12 -10.32 10.82 -13.80
CA PRO A 12 -9.30 9.82 -14.12
C PRO A 12 -8.78 10.05 -15.55
N ILE A 13 -7.46 10.00 -15.73
CA ILE A 13 -6.86 10.16 -17.06
C ILE A 13 -7.02 8.87 -17.85
N ASP A 14 -7.73 8.94 -18.98
CA ASP A 14 -7.80 7.84 -19.94
C ASP A 14 -6.47 7.72 -20.69
N HIS A 15 -5.87 6.53 -20.61
CA HIS A 15 -4.61 6.19 -21.27
C HIS A 15 -4.67 6.36 -22.79
N ALA A 16 -5.82 6.10 -23.42
CA ALA A 16 -5.97 6.18 -24.87
C ALA A 16 -5.89 7.63 -25.39
N SER A 17 -6.35 8.60 -24.60
CA SER A 17 -6.35 10.03 -24.95
C SER A 17 -5.26 10.84 -24.27
N ALA A 18 -4.52 10.25 -23.32
CA ALA A 18 -3.46 10.95 -22.59
C ALA A 18 -2.36 11.45 -23.53
N GLN A 19 -1.75 12.58 -23.17
CA GLN A 19 -0.66 13.20 -23.93
C GLN A 19 0.49 13.61 -23.03
N GLY A 20 1.66 13.83 -23.63
CA GLY A 20 2.86 14.30 -22.95
C GLY A 20 3.20 13.47 -21.69
N PRO A 21 3.55 14.12 -20.57
CA PRO A 21 3.98 13.42 -19.36
C PRO A 21 2.94 12.45 -18.77
N GLN A 22 1.64 12.68 -18.99
CA GLN A 22 0.59 11.77 -18.52
C GLN A 22 0.61 10.45 -19.30
N LYS A 23 0.78 10.53 -20.62
CA LYS A 23 0.87 9.34 -21.48
C LYS A 23 2.12 8.53 -21.16
N GLU A 24 3.25 9.19 -21.03
CA GLU A 24 4.54 8.56 -20.72
C GLU A 24 4.49 7.76 -19.42
N ILE A 25 3.92 8.34 -18.35
CA ILE A 25 3.85 7.64 -17.06
C ILE A 25 2.83 6.50 -17.06
N LEU A 26 1.71 6.65 -17.77
CA LEU A 26 0.73 5.58 -17.91
C LEU A 26 1.26 4.44 -18.80
N ASP A 27 2.04 4.73 -19.85
CA ASP A 27 2.74 3.72 -20.65
C ASP A 27 3.71 2.89 -19.79
N LEU A 28 4.48 3.55 -18.93
CA LEU A 28 5.35 2.86 -17.98
C LEU A 28 4.54 1.95 -17.04
N ALA A 29 3.45 2.46 -16.48
CA ALA A 29 2.61 1.71 -15.57
C ALA A 29 1.95 0.49 -16.26
N LEU A 30 1.44 0.66 -17.48
CA LEU A 30 0.86 -0.41 -18.28
C LEU A 30 1.87 -1.52 -18.54
N LYS A 31 3.11 -1.15 -18.89
CA LYS A 31 4.20 -2.11 -19.14
C LYS A 31 4.55 -2.92 -17.88
N GLN A 32 4.50 -2.32 -16.70
CA GLN A 32 4.86 -2.97 -15.44
C GLN A 32 3.73 -3.85 -14.87
N VAL A 33 2.48 -3.44 -15.03
CA VAL A 33 1.32 -4.05 -14.35
C VAL A 33 0.41 -4.84 -15.31
N GLY A 34 0.48 -4.58 -16.61
CA GLY A 34 -0.34 -5.22 -17.64
C GLY A 34 -1.76 -4.64 -17.77
N PHE A 35 -2.12 -3.66 -16.94
CA PHE A 35 -3.31 -2.82 -17.07
C PHE A 35 -3.07 -1.48 -16.34
N ILE A 36 -3.99 -0.53 -16.49
CA ILE A 36 -3.98 0.72 -15.72
C ILE A 36 -5.00 0.60 -14.57
N PRO A 37 -4.56 0.43 -13.32
CA PRO A 37 -5.44 0.55 -12.16
C PRO A 37 -6.11 1.93 -12.09
N ASN A 38 -7.36 1.99 -11.63
CA ASN A 38 -8.10 3.24 -11.43
C ASN A 38 -7.31 4.25 -10.59
N MET A 39 -6.57 3.80 -9.58
CA MET A 39 -5.68 4.66 -8.77
C MET A 39 -4.60 5.33 -9.62
N TYR A 40 -4.00 4.63 -10.58
CA TYR A 40 -2.94 5.19 -11.42
C TYR A 40 -3.52 6.21 -12.41
N ALA A 41 -4.69 5.95 -12.98
CA ALA A 41 -5.41 6.92 -13.81
C ALA A 41 -5.70 8.22 -13.03
N ASN A 42 -6.04 8.11 -11.75
CA ASN A 42 -6.24 9.28 -10.88
C ASN A 42 -4.93 10.03 -10.61
N MET A 43 -3.87 9.32 -10.20
CA MET A 43 -2.55 9.92 -9.94
C MET A 43 -1.92 10.57 -11.18
N ALA A 44 -2.23 10.10 -12.38
CA ALA A 44 -1.71 10.66 -13.64
C ALA A 44 -2.17 12.11 -13.89
N ASN A 45 -3.15 12.64 -13.14
CA ASN A 45 -3.42 14.09 -13.11
C ASN A 45 -2.20 14.89 -12.64
N ALA A 46 -1.33 14.30 -11.82
CA ALA A 46 -0.05 14.84 -11.41
C ALA A 46 1.05 13.80 -11.68
N PRO A 47 1.65 13.75 -12.89
CA PRO A 47 2.57 12.68 -13.30
C PRO A 47 3.74 12.42 -12.32
N ALA A 48 4.24 13.46 -11.65
CA ALA A 48 5.26 13.34 -10.61
C ALA A 48 4.81 12.46 -9.40
N MET A 49 3.52 12.50 -9.04
CA MET A 49 2.96 11.65 -7.97
C MET A 49 3.00 10.17 -8.37
N LEU A 50 2.50 9.83 -9.57
CA LEU A 50 2.53 8.45 -10.05
C LEU A 50 3.97 7.95 -10.22
N SER A 51 4.86 8.78 -10.78
CA SER A 51 6.28 8.46 -10.92
C SER A 51 6.94 8.15 -9.57
N THR A 52 6.74 9.02 -8.58
CA THR A 52 7.30 8.83 -7.24
C THR A 52 6.76 7.57 -6.57
N TYR A 53 5.44 7.30 -6.71
CA TYR A 53 4.83 6.09 -6.18
C TYR A 53 5.44 4.83 -6.82
N LEU A 54 5.52 4.77 -8.16
CA LEU A 54 6.05 3.60 -8.88
C LEU A 54 7.51 3.35 -8.51
N HIS A 55 8.31 4.41 -8.44
CA HIS A 55 9.72 4.32 -8.08
C HIS A 55 9.92 3.82 -6.64
N GLY A 56 9.29 4.48 -5.66
CA GLY A 56 9.41 4.08 -4.25
C GLY A 56 8.85 2.68 -3.97
N TYR A 57 7.75 2.31 -4.63
CA TYR A 57 7.18 0.97 -4.56
C TYR A 57 8.13 -0.09 -5.10
N ALA A 58 8.74 0.16 -6.26
CA ALA A 58 9.73 -0.75 -6.84
C ALA A 58 10.93 -0.92 -5.93
N LEU A 59 11.51 0.18 -5.42
CA LEU A 59 12.66 0.14 -4.52
C LEU A 59 12.35 -0.57 -3.19
N PHE A 60 11.18 -0.35 -2.60
CA PHE A 60 10.78 -1.10 -1.42
C PHE A 60 10.75 -2.61 -1.69
N ARG A 61 10.20 -3.02 -2.84
CA ARG A 61 10.12 -4.44 -3.20
C ARG A 61 11.47 -5.07 -3.50
N SER A 62 12.37 -4.34 -4.16
CA SER A 62 13.66 -4.90 -4.60
C SER A 62 14.77 -4.77 -3.55
N GLU A 63 14.72 -3.76 -2.68
CA GLU A 63 15.86 -3.43 -1.82
C GLU A 63 15.61 -3.59 -0.31
N SER A 64 14.35 -3.71 0.13
CA SER A 64 14.06 -3.78 1.58
C SER A 64 14.68 -4.98 2.29
N GLY A 65 14.89 -6.08 1.57
CA GLY A 65 15.31 -7.36 2.16
C GLY A 65 14.18 -8.12 2.85
N PHE A 66 12.96 -7.57 2.90
CA PHE A 66 11.77 -8.30 3.31
C PHE A 66 11.38 -9.34 2.25
N SER A 67 10.90 -10.49 2.70
CA SER A 67 10.21 -11.46 1.84
C SER A 67 8.94 -10.87 1.22
N ALA A 68 8.45 -11.48 0.13
CA ALA A 68 7.20 -11.04 -0.50
C ALA A 68 6.00 -11.04 0.47
N THR A 69 5.97 -12.00 1.41
CA THR A 69 4.99 -12.07 2.49
C THR A 69 5.11 -10.88 3.45
N GLU A 70 6.30 -10.60 3.96
CA GLU A 70 6.56 -9.47 4.87
C GLU A 70 6.25 -8.12 4.20
N GLN A 71 6.60 -7.96 2.92
CA GLN A 71 6.26 -6.76 2.14
C GLN A 71 4.75 -6.50 2.09
N GLU A 72 3.94 -7.54 1.85
CA GLU A 72 2.48 -7.39 1.86
C GLU A 72 1.92 -7.19 3.26
N VAL A 73 2.50 -7.79 4.29
CA VAL A 73 2.11 -7.52 5.69
C VAL A 73 2.27 -6.03 6.01
N VAL A 74 3.38 -5.41 5.62
CA VAL A 74 3.61 -3.96 5.80
C VAL A 74 2.59 -3.14 5.03
N PHE A 75 2.47 -3.37 3.71
CA PHE A 75 1.57 -2.56 2.88
C PHE A 75 0.11 -2.70 3.25
N LEU A 76 -0.34 -3.92 3.57
CA LEU A 76 -1.72 -4.20 3.95
C LEU A 76 -2.03 -3.63 5.33
N ALA A 77 -1.16 -3.82 6.33
CA ALA A 77 -1.39 -3.30 7.68
C ALA A 77 -1.46 -1.77 7.70
N VAL A 78 -0.55 -1.08 6.99
CA VAL A 78 -0.60 0.38 6.86
C VAL A 78 -1.85 0.85 6.11
N SER A 79 -2.19 0.20 4.99
CA SER A 79 -3.38 0.59 4.21
C SER A 79 -4.67 0.41 5.00
N GLN A 80 -4.74 -0.66 5.78
CA GLN A 80 -5.89 -0.96 6.62
C GLN A 80 -5.98 0.00 7.82
N TYR A 81 -4.86 0.32 8.47
CA TYR A 81 -4.82 1.34 9.52
C TYR A 81 -5.25 2.72 9.01
N ASN A 82 -4.79 3.11 7.81
CA ASN A 82 -5.16 4.38 7.19
C ASN A 82 -6.63 4.40 6.70
N GLY A 83 -7.36 3.29 6.73
CA GLY A 83 -8.74 3.20 6.23
C GLY A 83 -8.85 3.35 4.72
N CYS A 84 -7.85 2.90 3.95
CA CYS A 84 -7.90 2.96 2.49
C CYS A 84 -8.47 1.67 1.89
N ASN A 85 -9.79 1.62 1.67
CA ASN A 85 -10.48 0.44 1.15
C ASN A 85 -9.91 -0.05 -0.20
N TYR A 86 -9.52 0.88 -1.09
CA TYR A 86 -8.89 0.52 -2.37
C TYR A 86 -7.57 -0.23 -2.18
N CYS A 87 -6.67 0.33 -1.38
CA CYS A 87 -5.37 -0.28 -1.14
C CYS A 87 -5.49 -1.57 -0.33
N THR A 88 -6.40 -1.64 0.65
CA THR A 88 -6.69 -2.88 1.38
C THR A 88 -7.16 -3.97 0.41
N ALA A 89 -8.07 -3.68 -0.52
CA ALA A 89 -8.52 -4.66 -1.51
C ALA A 89 -7.38 -5.13 -2.44
N ALA A 90 -6.65 -4.19 -3.03
CA ALA A 90 -5.55 -4.50 -3.95
C ALA A 90 -4.44 -5.32 -3.27
N HIS A 91 -3.96 -4.90 -2.09
CA HIS A 91 -2.92 -5.61 -1.36
C HIS A 91 -3.41 -6.94 -0.76
N SER A 92 -4.71 -7.09 -0.49
CA SER A 92 -5.25 -8.40 -0.09
C SER A 92 -5.22 -9.42 -1.24
N MET A 93 -5.50 -8.98 -2.46
CA MET A 93 -5.36 -9.85 -3.64
C MET A 93 -3.90 -10.25 -3.87
N ILE A 94 -2.98 -9.29 -3.80
CA ILE A 94 -1.54 -9.56 -3.97
C ILE A 94 -1.03 -10.50 -2.86
N ALA A 95 -1.42 -10.25 -1.60
CA ALA A 95 -1.12 -11.12 -0.46
C ALA A 95 -1.54 -12.57 -0.69
N ASP A 96 -2.80 -12.79 -1.12
CA ASP A 96 -3.36 -14.12 -1.34
C ASP A 96 -2.84 -14.82 -2.60
N LYS A 97 -2.70 -14.08 -3.72
CA LYS A 97 -2.44 -14.66 -5.03
C LYS A 97 -0.98 -14.66 -5.45
N MET A 98 -0.15 -13.79 -4.87
CA MET A 98 1.21 -13.55 -5.37
C MET A 98 2.28 -13.67 -4.30
N SER A 99 2.00 -13.25 -3.07
CA SER A 99 3.01 -13.14 -2.01
C SER A 99 2.98 -14.26 -0.97
N GLY A 100 2.04 -15.19 -1.07
CA GLY A 100 1.95 -16.34 -0.18
C GLY A 100 1.69 -15.99 1.29
N VAL A 101 1.00 -14.87 1.55
CA VAL A 101 0.64 -14.51 2.93
C VAL A 101 -0.33 -15.58 3.47
N PRO A 102 -0.07 -16.18 4.65
CA PRO A 102 -0.98 -17.15 5.23
C PRO A 102 -2.40 -16.58 5.38
N LYS A 103 -3.41 -17.40 5.08
CA LYS A 103 -4.81 -16.97 5.02
C LYS A 103 -5.31 -16.37 6.33
N ASP A 104 -4.90 -16.95 7.46
CA ASP A 104 -5.22 -16.49 8.81
C ASP A 104 -4.54 -15.15 9.14
N VAL A 105 -3.29 -14.95 8.73
CA VAL A 105 -2.57 -13.66 8.82
C VAL A 105 -3.28 -12.58 7.99
N LEU A 106 -3.61 -12.88 6.73
CA LEU A 106 -4.35 -11.97 5.85
C LEU A 106 -5.70 -11.58 6.46
N GLN A 107 -6.46 -12.56 6.94
CA GLN A 107 -7.75 -12.32 7.57
C GLN A 107 -7.60 -11.48 8.85
N ALA A 108 -6.59 -11.78 9.67
CA ALA A 108 -6.33 -11.04 10.90
C ALA A 108 -6.04 -9.56 10.63
N ILE A 109 -5.16 -9.26 9.66
CA ILE A 109 -4.86 -7.87 9.27
C ILE A 109 -6.11 -7.15 8.77
N ARG A 110 -6.87 -7.78 7.86
CA ARG A 110 -8.11 -7.20 7.31
C ARG A 110 -9.17 -6.91 8.37
N ALA A 111 -9.24 -7.72 9.41
CA ALA A 111 -10.26 -7.62 10.47
C ALA A 111 -9.79 -6.88 11.73
N HIS A 112 -8.59 -6.28 11.72
CA HIS A 112 -7.95 -5.69 12.90
C HIS A 112 -7.87 -6.66 14.09
N GLN A 113 -7.60 -7.94 13.82
CA GLN A 113 -7.46 -8.99 14.83
C GLN A 113 -5.98 -9.33 15.08
N PRO A 114 -5.67 -9.96 16.23
CA PRO A 114 -4.33 -10.46 16.50
C PRO A 114 -3.83 -11.40 15.38
N ILE A 115 -2.62 -11.15 14.90
CA ILE A 115 -1.97 -11.96 13.88
C ILE A 115 -1.36 -13.21 14.55
N PRO A 116 -1.64 -14.43 14.06
CA PRO A 116 -1.22 -15.67 14.73
C PRO A 116 0.29 -15.97 14.59
N ASP A 117 0.93 -15.46 13.54
CA ASP A 117 2.39 -15.53 13.38
C ASP A 117 3.07 -14.41 14.16
N ALA A 118 3.87 -14.76 15.17
CA ALA A 118 4.50 -13.79 16.06
C ALA A 118 5.48 -12.83 15.34
N LYS A 119 6.19 -13.31 14.31
CA LYS A 119 7.16 -12.50 13.58
C LYS A 119 6.43 -11.51 12.65
N LEU A 120 5.39 -11.96 11.95
CA LEU A 120 4.56 -11.08 11.12
C LEU A 120 3.71 -10.12 11.96
N ALA A 121 3.28 -10.54 13.16
CA ALA A 121 2.61 -9.68 14.13
C ALA A 121 3.50 -8.51 14.56
N ALA A 122 4.77 -8.77 14.90
CA ALA A 122 5.72 -7.74 15.26
C ALA A 122 5.99 -6.74 14.12
N LEU A 123 6.08 -7.24 12.87
CA LEU A 123 6.24 -6.40 11.68
C LEU A 123 5.03 -5.50 11.43
N ALA A 124 3.82 -6.08 11.44
CA ALA A 124 2.59 -5.33 11.25
C ALA A 124 2.41 -4.26 12.34
N ALA A 125 2.66 -4.62 13.60
CA ALA A 125 2.56 -3.69 14.73
C ALA A 125 3.55 -2.53 14.59
N MET A 126 4.80 -2.80 14.22
CA MET A 126 5.80 -1.76 13.99
C MET A 126 5.42 -0.84 12.83
N ALA A 127 4.94 -1.40 11.71
CA ALA A 127 4.51 -0.62 10.55
C ALA A 127 3.32 0.30 10.88
N VAL A 128 2.32 -0.22 11.61
CA VAL A 128 1.16 0.57 12.07
C VAL A 128 1.59 1.64 13.07
N GLU A 129 2.40 1.29 14.07
CA GLU A 129 2.87 2.23 15.10
C GLU A 129 3.67 3.40 14.50
N MET A 130 4.49 3.12 13.48
CA MET A 130 5.26 4.14 12.76
C MET A 130 4.34 5.22 12.16
N VAL A 131 3.24 4.82 11.54
CA VAL A 131 2.27 5.74 10.92
C VAL A 131 1.39 6.39 11.98
N ALA A 132 0.85 5.60 12.91
CA ALA A 132 -0.06 6.04 13.97
C ALA A 132 0.55 7.12 14.88
N LYS A 133 1.87 7.07 15.07
CA LYS A 133 2.60 8.00 15.92
C LYS A 133 3.53 8.94 15.16
N HIS A 134 3.33 9.07 13.85
CA HIS A 134 4.09 10.01 13.02
C HIS A 134 5.61 9.89 13.21
N GLY A 135 6.12 8.65 13.17
CA GLY A 135 7.56 8.37 13.31
C GLY A 135 8.06 8.24 14.75
N GLN A 136 7.19 8.29 15.76
CA GLN A 136 7.56 8.23 17.19
C GLN A 136 6.99 6.97 17.87
N PRO A 137 7.41 5.77 17.46
CA PRO A 137 6.90 4.53 18.02
C PRO A 137 7.29 4.36 19.49
N ASN A 138 6.45 3.67 20.26
CA ASN A 138 6.81 3.27 21.62
C ASN A 138 8.06 2.37 21.60
N ARG A 139 8.99 2.59 22.55
CA ARG A 139 10.20 1.77 22.70
C ARG A 139 9.91 0.27 22.82
N ALA A 140 8.82 -0.10 23.48
CA ALA A 140 8.40 -1.49 23.61
C ALA A 140 8.06 -2.15 22.26
N VAL A 141 7.44 -1.40 21.34
CA VAL A 141 7.10 -1.91 19.99
C VAL A 141 8.38 -2.08 19.17
N VAL A 142 9.30 -1.11 19.24
CA VAL A 142 10.62 -1.21 18.59
C VAL A 142 11.39 -2.41 19.12
N GLN A 143 11.42 -2.63 20.43
CA GLN A 143 12.12 -3.77 21.02
C GLN A 143 11.49 -5.11 20.60
N ALA A 144 10.15 -5.20 20.55
CA ALA A 144 9.46 -6.40 20.08
C ALA A 144 9.78 -6.71 18.61
N PHE A 145 9.85 -5.67 17.77
CA PHE A 145 10.26 -5.78 16.36
C PHE A 145 11.69 -6.32 16.22
N LEU A 146 12.65 -5.77 16.95
CA LEU A 146 14.04 -6.24 16.92
C LEU A 146 14.18 -7.67 17.49
N ASN A 147 13.46 -7.98 18.57
CA ASN A 147 13.45 -9.32 19.17
C ASN A 147 12.83 -10.38 18.24
N ALA A 148 11.96 -9.99 17.31
CA ALA A 148 11.40 -10.87 16.29
C ALA A 148 12.40 -11.18 15.14
N GLY A 149 13.62 -10.64 15.21
CA GLY A 149 14.71 -10.91 14.27
C GLY A 149 14.84 -9.89 13.14
N TYR A 150 14.11 -8.77 13.20
CA TYR A 150 14.32 -7.63 12.29
C TYR A 150 15.44 -6.72 12.79
N GLN A 151 15.93 -5.85 11.91
CA GLN A 151 17.08 -4.99 12.16
C GLN A 151 16.68 -3.51 12.10
N GLU A 152 17.53 -2.63 12.63
CA GLU A 152 17.28 -1.18 12.61
C GLU A 152 17.14 -0.63 11.18
N ARG A 153 17.88 -1.20 10.22
CA ARG A 153 17.75 -0.86 8.80
C ARG A 153 16.32 -1.08 8.28
N ASP A 154 15.64 -2.12 8.77
CA ASP A 154 14.29 -2.48 8.33
C ASP A 154 13.26 -1.40 8.76
N LEU A 155 13.55 -0.63 9.82
CA LEU A 155 12.76 0.53 10.20
C LEU A 155 12.76 1.61 9.11
N LEU A 156 13.88 1.83 8.43
CA LEU A 156 13.96 2.79 7.31
C LEU A 156 13.12 2.34 6.12
N TYR A 157 13.06 1.02 5.86
CA TYR A 157 12.19 0.49 4.83
C TYR A 157 10.70 0.52 5.22
N ILE A 158 10.37 0.44 6.50
CA ILE A 158 9.01 0.73 6.99
C ILE A 158 8.66 2.20 6.75
N VAL A 159 9.60 3.14 6.95
CA VAL A 159 9.39 4.56 6.60
C VAL A 159 9.16 4.74 5.10
N LEU A 160 9.97 4.08 4.25
CA LEU A 160 9.77 4.11 2.80
C LEU A 160 8.39 3.55 2.41
N ALA A 161 8.01 2.39 2.94
CA ALA A 161 6.71 1.80 2.69
C ALA A 161 5.56 2.72 3.14
N SER A 162 5.71 3.37 4.30
CA SER A 162 4.75 4.33 4.83
C SER A 162 4.58 5.54 3.91
N ALA A 163 5.67 6.07 3.34
CA ALA A 163 5.62 7.15 2.36
C ALA A 163 4.91 6.72 1.06
N VAL A 164 5.26 5.54 0.53
CA VAL A 164 4.60 4.95 -0.65
C VAL A 164 3.10 4.73 -0.38
N LYS A 165 2.75 4.28 0.84
CA LYS A 165 1.36 4.09 1.25
C LYS A 165 0.64 5.41 1.43
N ALA A 166 1.24 6.43 2.01
CA ALA A 166 0.64 7.77 2.09
C ALA A 166 0.25 8.30 0.70
N LEU A 167 1.15 8.20 -0.29
CA LEU A 167 0.83 8.58 -1.68
C LEU A 167 -0.42 7.85 -2.20
N SER A 168 -0.47 6.52 -2.06
CA SER A 168 -1.59 5.72 -2.56
C SER A 168 -2.88 5.83 -1.73
N ASN A 169 -2.78 5.82 -0.41
CA ASN A 169 -3.92 5.82 0.49
C ASN A 169 -4.63 7.17 0.43
N TYR A 170 -3.87 8.27 0.52
CA TYR A 170 -4.45 9.61 0.57
C TYR A 170 -5.02 10.02 -0.78
N SER A 171 -4.35 9.71 -1.89
CA SER A 171 -4.91 9.96 -3.22
C SER A 171 -6.19 9.14 -3.45
N ASN A 172 -6.22 7.86 -3.09
CA ASN A 172 -7.43 7.05 -3.23
C ASN A 172 -8.61 7.61 -2.44
N GLN A 173 -8.38 8.01 -1.19
CA GLN A 173 -9.42 8.63 -0.36
C GLN A 173 -9.85 9.98 -0.95
N ALA A 174 -8.90 10.80 -1.40
CA ALA A 174 -9.20 12.10 -1.96
C ALA A 174 -10.07 12.03 -3.21
N PHE A 175 -9.84 11.03 -4.07
CA PHE A 175 -10.64 10.75 -5.27
C PHE A 175 -11.88 9.88 -5.00
N GLY A 176 -12.00 9.25 -3.83
CA GLY A 176 -12.96 8.16 -3.61
C GLY A 176 -12.85 7.05 -4.66
N THR A 177 -11.61 6.61 -4.91
CA THR A 177 -11.28 5.73 -6.04
C THR A 177 -12.06 4.42 -5.96
N THR A 178 -12.77 4.11 -7.04
CA THR A 178 -13.51 2.85 -7.16
C THR A 178 -12.54 1.69 -7.35
N VAL A 179 -12.74 0.62 -6.58
CA VAL A 179 -11.94 -0.61 -6.66
C VAL A 179 -12.12 -1.26 -8.03
N ASP A 180 -11.01 -1.50 -8.73
CA ASP A 180 -10.99 -2.20 -10.01
C ASP A 180 -11.62 -3.60 -9.91
N GLU A 181 -12.24 -4.06 -11.00
CA GLU A 181 -12.89 -5.37 -11.05
C GLU A 181 -11.93 -6.52 -10.71
N LYS A 182 -10.65 -6.39 -11.09
CA LYS A 182 -9.59 -7.36 -10.75
C LYS A 182 -9.40 -7.56 -9.26
N PHE A 183 -9.78 -6.60 -8.42
CA PHE A 183 -9.69 -6.67 -6.97
C PHE A 183 -11.05 -6.86 -6.29
N ALA A 184 -12.13 -7.03 -7.05
CA ALA A 184 -13.51 -7.01 -6.54
C ALA A 184 -13.76 -8.08 -5.45
N ALA A 185 -13.17 -9.27 -5.59
CA ALA A 185 -13.28 -10.35 -4.61
C ALA A 185 -12.69 -10.01 -3.23
N TYR A 186 -11.89 -8.94 -3.12
CA TYR A 186 -11.23 -8.51 -1.88
C TYR A 186 -11.72 -7.15 -1.39
N LYS A 187 -12.79 -6.60 -1.97
CA LYS A 187 -13.43 -5.36 -1.51
C LYS A 187 -13.68 -5.40 0.00
N VAL A 188 -13.58 -4.23 0.62
CA VAL A 188 -13.86 -3.99 2.04
C VAL A 188 -14.78 -2.78 2.15
N ASP A 189 -15.66 -2.81 3.14
CA ASP A 189 -16.69 -1.80 3.39
C ASP A 189 -16.17 -0.62 4.24
#